data_AF-A0A960WKI2-F1
#
_entry.id   AF-A0A960WKI2-F1
#
_cell.length_a   1.000
_cell.length_b   1.000
_cell.length_c   1.000
_cell.angle_alpha   90.00
_cell.angle_beta   90.00
_cell.angle_gamma   90.00
#
_symmetry.space_group_name_H-M   'P 1'
#
loop_
_entity.id
_entity.type
_entity.pdbx_description
1 polymer ?
#
loop_
_entity_poly.entity_id
_entity_poly.type
_entity_poly.pdbx_seq_one_letter_code
_entity_poly.pdbx_strand_id
1 'polypeptide(L)'
;MAMINFIFTSLYAHGGDVHETQVVEHAESFNSMLITLHPKLVHFPIALIMLVLLFEFLWFLKKKDFFDQSARWLFQLGLIASVLSAGAGLLSANIIGHSSPDHSLVHDHRNIMLAASILWLIGSGLLQFWPAYKEKLRILFRITIIVIVALFIWGSTEGGELVYEKGIGVEPVMKTWQKKSPLVNQPNNAGHIENDHH
;
A
#
# COMPACT_ATOMS: atom_id res chain seq x y z
N MET A 1 16.72 -2.17 -6.33
CA MET A 1 17.18 -3.34 -7.11
C MET A 1 18.37 -4.08 -6.50
N ALA A 2 19.47 -3.41 -6.11
CA ALA A 2 20.71 -4.08 -5.67
C ALA A 2 20.54 -5.04 -4.47
N MET A 3 19.74 -4.69 -3.45
CA MET A 3 19.66 -5.50 -2.22
C MET A 3 18.88 -6.82 -2.39
N ILE A 4 17.80 -6.82 -3.17
CA ILE A 4 17.00 -8.03 -3.45
C ILE A 4 17.76 -8.94 -4.40
N ASN A 5 18.38 -8.38 -5.45
CA ASN A 5 19.25 -9.13 -6.35
C ASN A 5 20.42 -9.75 -5.56
N PHE A 6 21.02 -9.02 -4.62
CA PHE A 6 22.12 -9.54 -3.78
C PHE A 6 21.70 -10.74 -2.90
N ILE A 7 20.49 -10.74 -2.32
CA ILE A 7 19.99 -11.87 -1.51
C ILE A 7 19.82 -13.13 -2.38
N PHE A 8 19.21 -12.99 -3.56
CA PHE A 8 19.02 -14.12 -4.46
C PHE A 8 20.33 -14.58 -5.12
N THR A 9 21.22 -13.66 -5.51
CA THR A 9 22.53 -14.02 -6.05
C THR A 9 23.41 -14.71 -5.01
N SER A 10 23.38 -14.28 -3.74
CA SER A 10 24.15 -14.89 -2.65
C SER A 10 23.69 -16.31 -2.29
N LEU A 11 22.37 -16.58 -2.37
CA LEU A 11 21.83 -17.92 -2.10
C LEU A 11 22.10 -18.95 -3.21
N TYR A 12 22.33 -18.50 -4.46
CA TYR A 12 22.39 -19.37 -5.64
C TYR A 12 23.71 -19.29 -6.41
N ALA A 13 24.72 -18.61 -5.86
CA ALA A 13 26.04 -18.51 -6.48
C ALA A 13 26.79 -19.86 -6.42
N HIS A 14 26.38 -20.87 -7.20
CA HIS A 14 27.18 -22.02 -7.66
C HIS A 14 26.43 -22.72 -8.83
N GLY A 15 26.64 -22.24 -10.08
CA GLY A 15 26.42 -23.02 -11.32
C GLY A 15 25.47 -22.41 -12.37
N GLY A 16 26.00 -22.14 -13.58
CA GLY A 16 25.33 -22.16 -14.91
C GLY A 16 24.16 -21.21 -15.26
N ASP A 17 24.11 -20.78 -16.53
CA ASP A 17 23.14 -19.85 -17.17
C ASP A 17 21.65 -20.16 -16.90
N VAL A 18 21.31 -21.42 -16.63
CA VAL A 18 19.93 -21.86 -16.32
C VAL A 18 19.48 -21.37 -14.92
N HIS A 19 20.39 -21.29 -13.95
CA HIS A 19 20.08 -20.77 -12.61
C HIS A 19 19.87 -19.25 -12.60
N GLU A 20 20.55 -18.52 -13.49
CA GLU A 20 20.37 -17.07 -13.62
C GLU A 20 18.94 -16.72 -14.08
N THR A 21 18.38 -17.46 -15.04
CA THR A 21 17.00 -17.27 -15.50
C THR A 21 15.96 -17.54 -14.40
N GLN A 22 16.16 -18.58 -13.59
CA GLN A 22 15.29 -18.93 -12.45
C GLN A 22 15.34 -17.88 -11.34
N VAL A 23 16.52 -17.33 -11.06
CA VAL A 23 16.72 -16.26 -10.07
C VAL A 23 16.02 -14.97 -10.50
N VAL A 24 16.14 -14.59 -11.77
CA VAL A 24 15.45 -13.41 -12.33
C VAL A 24 13.93 -13.57 -12.27
N GLU A 25 13.39 -14.77 -12.59
CA GLU A 25 11.96 -15.03 -12.53
C GLU A 25 11.39 -14.94 -11.09
N HIS A 26 12.12 -15.48 -10.09
CA HIS A 26 11.72 -15.37 -8.69
C HIS A 26 11.75 -13.92 -8.19
N ALA A 27 12.77 -13.15 -8.59
CA ALA A 27 12.86 -11.73 -8.24
C ALA A 27 11.75 -10.89 -8.90
N GLU A 28 11.43 -11.13 -10.17
CA GLU A 28 10.30 -10.49 -10.87
C GLU A 28 8.97 -10.83 -10.18
N SER A 29 8.72 -12.11 -9.89
CA SER A 29 7.51 -12.58 -9.19
C SER A 29 7.35 -11.92 -7.82
N PHE A 30 8.42 -11.86 -7.03
CA PHE A 30 8.41 -11.21 -5.72
C PHE A 30 8.14 -9.71 -5.83
N ASN A 31 8.74 -9.02 -6.82
CA ASN A 31 8.49 -7.61 -7.06
C ASN A 31 7.03 -7.34 -7.45
N SER A 32 6.45 -8.17 -8.35
CA SER A 32 5.04 -8.09 -8.72
C SER A 32 4.12 -8.32 -7.51
N MET A 33 4.47 -9.27 -6.64
CA MET A 33 3.75 -9.52 -5.40
C MET A 33 3.75 -8.26 -4.51
N LEU A 34 4.90 -7.64 -4.28
CA LEU A 34 5.00 -6.44 -3.42
C LEU A 34 4.16 -5.28 -3.96
N ILE A 35 4.26 -4.99 -5.27
CA ILE A 35 3.50 -3.92 -5.93
C ILE A 35 1.99 -4.13 -5.78
N THR A 36 1.52 -5.37 -5.94
CA THR A 36 0.08 -5.70 -5.86
C THR A 36 -0.43 -5.88 -4.42
N LEU A 37 0.47 -6.14 -3.48
CA LEU A 37 0.12 -6.34 -2.08
C LEU A 37 -0.16 -5.02 -1.36
N HIS A 38 0.62 -3.96 -1.65
CA HIS A 38 0.46 -2.67 -0.97
C HIS A 38 -0.98 -2.10 -1.08
N PRO A 39 -1.61 -2.00 -2.27
CA PRO A 39 -2.99 -1.52 -2.40
C PRO A 39 -4.03 -2.40 -1.66
N LYS A 40 -3.72 -3.68 -1.40
CA LYS A 40 -4.59 -4.54 -0.58
C LYS A 40 -4.43 -4.23 0.90
N LEU A 41 -3.19 -3.99 1.35
CA LEU A 41 -2.88 -3.71 2.74
C LEU A 41 -3.40 -2.35 3.23
N VAL A 42 -3.50 -1.33 2.37
CA VAL A 42 -3.98 0.01 2.76
C VAL A 42 -5.44 0.02 3.23
N HIS A 43 -6.26 -0.96 2.85
CA HIS A 43 -7.67 -1.02 3.26
C HIS A 43 -7.83 -1.25 4.76
N PHE A 44 -6.90 -1.99 5.39
CA PHE A 44 -6.97 -2.29 6.82
C PHE A 44 -6.80 -1.03 7.71
N PRO A 45 -5.73 -0.23 7.59
CA PRO A 45 -5.61 0.99 8.38
C PRO A 45 -6.75 1.98 8.10
N ILE A 46 -7.22 2.10 6.84
CA ILE A 46 -8.37 2.94 6.49
C ILE A 46 -9.64 2.49 7.23
N ALA A 47 -9.99 1.21 7.15
CA ALA A 47 -11.17 0.69 7.81
C ALA A 47 -11.07 0.84 9.34
N LEU A 48 -9.90 0.56 9.92
CA LEU A 48 -9.69 0.63 11.36
C LEU A 48 -9.77 2.06 11.88
N ILE A 49 -9.18 3.07 11.22
CA ILE A 49 -9.30 4.46 11.68
C ILE A 49 -10.75 4.98 11.57
N MET A 50 -11.50 4.57 10.54
CA MET A 50 -12.92 4.90 10.41
C MET A 50 -13.75 4.25 11.51
N LEU A 51 -13.45 3.01 11.90
CA LEU A 51 -14.09 2.37 13.05
C LEU A 51 -13.73 3.05 14.37
N VAL A 52 -12.48 3.51 14.55
CA VAL A 52 -12.12 4.32 15.73
C VAL A 52 -13.00 5.56 15.82
N LEU A 53 -13.13 6.31 14.71
CA LEU A 53 -13.96 7.52 14.66
C LEU A 53 -15.42 7.21 14.99
N LEU A 54 -15.97 6.12 14.44
CA LEU A 54 -17.32 5.64 14.74
C LEU A 54 -17.50 5.30 16.22
N PHE A 55 -16.54 4.60 16.82
CA PHE A 55 -16.63 4.18 18.22
C PHE A 55 -16.44 5.36 19.19
N GLU A 56 -15.58 6.33 18.90
CA GLU A 56 -15.51 7.60 19.65
C GLU A 56 -16.83 8.37 19.58
N PHE A 57 -17.46 8.41 18.39
CA PHE A 57 -18.77 9.02 18.21
C PHE A 57 -19.87 8.30 19.00
N LEU A 58 -19.90 6.96 18.95
CA LEU A 58 -20.84 6.15 19.75
C LEU A 58 -20.59 6.30 21.24
N TRP A 59 -19.35 6.41 21.69
CA TRP A 59 -19.02 6.75 23.07
C TRP A 59 -19.56 8.13 23.44
N PHE A 60 -19.43 9.13 22.56
CA PHE A 60 -19.99 10.46 22.82
C PHE A 60 -21.50 10.43 23.04
N LEU A 61 -22.24 9.62 22.28
CA LEU A 61 -23.69 9.46 22.37
C LEU A 61 -24.14 8.59 23.55
N LYS A 62 -23.46 7.46 23.79
CA LYS A 62 -23.93 6.42 24.72
C LYS A 62 -23.21 6.43 26.06
N LYS A 63 -22.04 7.06 26.15
CA LYS A 63 -21.16 7.13 27.34
C LYS A 63 -20.86 5.77 27.98
N LYS A 64 -20.83 4.70 27.18
CA LYS A 64 -20.50 3.34 27.64
C LYS A 64 -19.02 3.05 27.47
N ASP A 65 -18.37 2.55 28.51
CA ASP A 65 -16.94 2.21 28.51
C ASP A 65 -16.55 1.19 27.45
N PHE A 66 -17.49 0.37 26.99
CA PHE A 66 -17.27 -0.55 25.87
C PHE A 66 -16.79 0.20 24.61
N PHE A 67 -17.46 1.29 24.23
CA PHE A 67 -17.12 2.01 23.00
C PHE A 67 -15.74 2.67 23.09
N ASP A 68 -15.40 3.23 24.25
CA ASP A 68 -14.10 3.84 24.52
C ASP A 68 -12.96 2.79 24.49
N GLN A 69 -13.16 1.65 25.15
CA GLN A 69 -12.18 0.56 25.15
C GLN A 69 -11.98 -0.01 23.75
N SER A 70 -13.06 -0.24 23.00
CA SER A 70 -12.99 -0.72 21.64
C SER A 70 -12.30 0.28 20.71
N ALA A 71 -12.58 1.58 20.81
CA ALA A 71 -11.88 2.61 20.03
C ALA A 71 -10.36 2.55 20.26
N ARG A 72 -9.93 2.40 21.52
CA ARG A 72 -8.50 2.27 21.86
C ARG A 72 -7.85 1.02 21.27
N TRP A 73 -8.51 -0.14 21.36
CA TRP A 73 -7.99 -1.37 20.76
C TRP A 73 -7.92 -1.29 19.23
N LEU A 74 -8.97 -0.76 18.59
CA LEU A 74 -9.01 -0.54 17.14
C LEU A 74 -7.90 0.43 16.70
N PHE A 75 -7.63 1.47 17.49
CA PHE A 75 -6.56 2.42 17.21
C PHE A 75 -5.18 1.74 17.24
N GLN A 76 -4.93 0.82 18.18
CA GLN A 76 -3.67 0.06 18.22
C GLN A 76 -3.54 -0.94 17.05
N LEU A 77 -4.62 -1.67 16.74
CA LEU A 77 -4.63 -2.57 15.59
C LEU A 77 -4.42 -1.82 14.27
N GLY A 78 -5.02 -0.63 14.15
CA GLY A 78 -4.85 0.21 12.98
C GLY A 78 -3.44 0.76 12.84
N LEU A 79 -2.74 1.06 13.94
CA LEU A 79 -1.32 1.41 13.90
C LEU A 79 -0.48 0.27 13.31
N ILE A 80 -0.68 -0.97 13.79
CA ILE A 80 0.03 -2.14 13.27
C ILE A 80 -0.22 -2.30 11.76
N ALA A 81 -1.48 -2.21 11.35
CA ALA A 81 -1.85 -2.28 9.94
C ALA A 81 -1.22 -1.13 9.12
N SER A 82 -1.15 0.07 9.68
CA SER A 82 -0.53 1.24 9.04
C SER A 82 0.97 1.03 8.83
N VAL A 83 1.68 0.48 9.82
CA VAL A 83 3.12 0.17 9.71
C VAL A 83 3.36 -0.88 8.62
N LEU A 84 2.58 -1.96 8.59
CA LEU A 84 2.69 -2.99 7.56
C LEU A 84 2.41 -2.42 6.16
N SER A 85 1.38 -1.60 6.03
CA SER A 85 1.01 -0.94 4.77
C SER A 85 2.09 0.03 4.28
N ALA A 86 2.62 0.87 5.19
CA ALA A 86 3.69 1.81 4.89
C ALA A 86 4.97 1.08 4.47
N GLY A 87 5.33 -0.02 5.14
CA GLY A 87 6.45 -0.86 4.75
C GLY A 87 6.30 -1.43 3.33
N ALA A 88 5.14 -2.00 3.02
CA ALA A 88 4.85 -2.51 1.68
C ALA A 88 4.87 -1.41 0.61
N GLY A 89 4.37 -0.21 0.94
CA GLY A 89 4.36 0.94 0.03
C GLY A 89 5.76 1.48 -0.26
N LEU A 90 6.61 1.59 0.76
CA LEU A 90 8.01 2.01 0.61
C LEU A 90 8.80 1.01 -0.24
N LEU A 91 8.60 -0.29 -0.03
CA LEU A 91 9.22 -1.33 -0.87
C LEU A 91 8.75 -1.22 -2.32
N SER A 92 7.44 -1.02 -2.55
CA SER A 92 6.86 -0.86 -3.89
C SER A 92 7.40 0.39 -4.60
N ALA A 93 7.47 1.54 -3.91
CA ALA A 93 8.01 2.78 -4.45
C ALA A 93 9.48 2.64 -4.89
N ASN A 94 10.29 1.87 -4.14
CA ASN A 94 11.67 1.58 -4.50
C ASN A 94 11.81 0.65 -5.72
N ILE A 95 10.81 -0.20 -6.00
CA ILE A 95 10.79 -1.07 -7.17
C ILE A 95 10.38 -0.28 -8.42
N ILE A 96 9.39 0.61 -8.28
CA ILE A 96 8.86 1.44 -9.37
C ILE A 96 9.82 2.60 -9.75
N GLY A 97 10.78 2.93 -8.87
CA GLY A 97 11.60 4.16 -8.95
C GLY A 97 12.45 4.37 -10.22
N HIS A 98 12.36 5.60 -10.74
CA HIS A 98 12.99 6.27 -11.91
C HIS A 98 12.25 6.25 -13.25
N SER A 99 11.21 5.44 -13.43
CA SER A 99 10.52 5.29 -14.73
C SER A 99 9.11 5.90 -14.79
N SER A 100 8.55 6.38 -13.67
CA SER A 100 7.22 6.98 -13.67
C SER A 100 7.27 8.46 -14.09
N PRO A 101 6.48 8.90 -15.08
CA PRO A 101 6.45 10.29 -15.55
C PRO A 101 6.12 11.33 -14.46
N ASP A 102 5.50 10.89 -13.36
CA ASP A 102 4.94 11.75 -12.32
C ASP A 102 5.49 11.40 -10.92
N HIS A 103 6.82 11.53 -10.77
CA HIS A 103 7.50 11.20 -9.51
C HIS A 103 7.02 12.04 -8.33
N SER A 104 6.60 13.29 -8.57
CA SER A 104 6.01 14.19 -7.57
C SER A 104 4.83 13.55 -6.85
N LEU A 105 3.85 13.03 -7.60
CA LEU A 105 2.63 12.50 -7.02
C LEU A 105 2.88 11.27 -6.14
N VAL A 106 3.84 10.42 -6.51
CA VAL A 106 4.27 9.28 -5.68
C VAL A 106 4.89 9.77 -4.36
N HIS A 107 5.70 10.84 -4.42
CA HIS A 107 6.32 11.42 -3.24
C HIS A 107 5.29 12.09 -2.33
N ASP A 108 4.33 12.82 -2.88
CA ASP A 108 3.27 13.50 -2.14
C ASP A 108 2.42 12.47 -1.39
N HIS A 109 1.91 11.46 -2.10
CA HIS A 109 1.13 10.37 -1.50
C HIS A 109 1.91 9.70 -0.36
N ARG A 110 3.18 9.34 -0.62
CA ARG A 110 4.06 8.71 0.37
C ARG A 110 4.23 9.61 1.60
N ASN A 111 4.52 10.88 1.40
CA ASN A 111 4.82 11.80 2.48
C ASN A 111 3.57 12.04 3.36
N ILE A 112 2.39 12.18 2.74
CA ILE A 112 1.10 12.31 3.47
C ILE A 112 0.81 11.04 4.28
N MET A 113 0.97 9.85 3.68
CA MET A 113 0.71 8.58 4.37
C MET A 113 1.72 8.28 5.49
N LEU A 114 2.98 8.69 5.32
CA LEU A 114 3.99 8.62 6.38
C LEU A 114 3.68 9.60 7.51
N ALA A 115 3.28 10.83 7.19
CA ALA A 115 2.87 11.81 8.20
C ALA A 115 1.67 11.30 9.01
N ALA A 116 0.67 10.71 8.35
CA ALA A 116 -0.46 10.07 9.01
C ALA A 116 -0.02 8.90 9.91
N SER A 117 0.88 8.05 9.44
CA SER A 117 1.40 6.91 10.21
C SER A 117 2.21 7.35 11.44
N ILE A 118 3.04 8.39 11.31
CA ILE A 118 3.81 8.96 12.41
C ILE A 118 2.87 9.59 13.44
N LEU A 119 1.87 10.34 12.99
CA LEU A 119 0.87 10.92 13.87
C LEU A 119 0.07 9.84 14.61
N TRP A 120 -0.24 8.74 13.94
CA TRP A 120 -0.86 7.56 14.56
C TRP A 120 0.04 6.96 15.64
N LEU A 121 1.33 6.80 15.37
CA LEU A 121 2.31 6.32 16.35
C LEU A 121 2.38 7.24 17.58
N ILE A 122 2.42 8.56 17.37
CA ILE A 122 2.39 9.56 18.46
C ILE A 122 1.09 9.44 19.26
N GLY A 123 -0.06 9.34 18.59
CA GLY A 123 -1.36 9.14 19.23
C GLY A 123 -1.43 7.86 20.06
N SER A 124 -0.73 6.80 19.62
CA SER A 124 -0.65 5.54 20.36
C SER A 124 0.23 5.69 21.60
N GLY A 125 1.33 6.41 21.49
CA GLY A 125 2.16 6.78 22.64
C GLY A 125 1.38 7.59 23.68
N LEU A 126 0.50 8.49 23.24
CA LEU A 126 -0.40 9.18 24.15
C LEU A 126 -1.22 8.16 24.95
N LEU A 127 -1.77 7.10 24.35
CA LEU A 127 -2.65 6.14 25.06
C LEU A 127 -1.98 5.42 26.24
N GLN A 128 -0.64 5.36 26.32
CA GLN A 128 0.06 4.78 27.48
C GLN A 128 -0.23 5.52 28.79
N PHE A 129 -0.55 6.81 28.70
CA PHE A 129 -0.87 7.63 29.87
C PHE A 129 -2.36 7.60 30.23
N TRP A 130 -3.19 6.78 29.57
CA TRP A 130 -4.66 6.82 29.67
C TRP A 130 -5.23 6.92 31.10
N PRO A 131 -4.75 6.15 32.10
CA PRO A 131 -5.23 6.26 33.47
C PRO A 131 -4.97 7.63 34.12
N ALA A 132 -3.95 8.35 33.63
CA ALA A 132 -3.52 9.66 34.09
C ALA A 132 -4.00 10.81 33.18
N TYR A 133 -4.89 10.54 32.20
CA TYR A 133 -5.34 11.58 31.26
C TYR A 133 -6.11 12.69 31.96
N LYS A 134 -5.51 13.88 31.95
CA LYS A 134 -6.26 15.12 32.11
C LYS A 134 -7.17 15.32 30.89
N GLU A 135 -8.27 16.04 31.05
CA GLU A 135 -9.24 16.33 29.99
C GLU A 135 -8.58 16.84 28.70
N LYS A 136 -7.55 17.67 28.81
CA LYS A 136 -6.75 18.18 27.69
C LYS A 136 -6.11 17.08 26.83
N LEU A 137 -5.60 16.00 27.43
CA LEU A 137 -5.01 14.88 26.67
C LEU A 137 -6.08 14.08 25.93
N ARG A 138 -7.30 13.96 26.50
CA ARG A 138 -8.43 13.30 25.80
C ARG A 138 -8.85 14.09 24.58
N ILE A 139 -8.90 15.41 24.69
CA ILE A 139 -9.18 16.31 23.58
C ILE A 139 -8.10 16.18 22.51
N LEU A 140 -6.82 16.21 22.91
CA LEU A 140 -5.69 16.06 21.99
C LEU A 140 -5.75 14.72 21.24
N PHE A 141 -6.02 13.61 21.93
CA PHE A 141 -6.17 12.29 21.29
C PHE A 141 -7.29 12.27 20.23
N ARG A 142 -8.44 12.89 20.51
CA ARG A 142 -9.55 12.97 19.54
C ARG A 142 -9.20 13.85 18.34
N ILE A 143 -8.53 14.99 18.58
CA ILE A 143 -8.01 15.83 17.50
C ILE A 143 -7.03 15.03 16.64
N THR A 144 -6.14 14.26 17.26
CA THR A 144 -5.22 13.36 16.55
C THR A 144 -5.97 12.38 15.64
N ILE A 145 -7.04 11.73 16.13
CA ILE A 145 -7.88 10.85 15.28
C ILE A 145 -8.45 11.61 14.08
N ILE A 146 -9.04 12.79 14.30
CA ILE A 146 -9.64 13.59 13.23
C ILE A 146 -8.61 13.98 12.17
N VAL A 147 -7.42 14.41 12.61
CA VAL A 147 -6.33 14.78 11.69
C VAL A 147 -5.84 13.56 10.91
N ILE A 148 -5.68 12.40 11.56
CA ILE A 148 -5.31 11.16 10.85
C ILE A 148 -6.36 10.82 9.80
N VAL A 149 -7.65 10.84 10.13
CA VAL A 149 -8.73 10.58 9.16
C VAL A 149 -8.66 11.54 7.97
N ALA A 150 -8.46 12.83 8.22
CA ALA A 150 -8.32 13.82 7.14
C ALA A 150 -7.12 13.54 6.23
N LEU A 151 -5.97 13.18 6.80
CA LEU A 151 -4.78 12.80 6.03
C LEU A 151 -4.99 11.52 5.23
N PHE A 152 -5.69 10.52 5.80
CA PHE A 152 -6.03 9.28 5.09
C PHE A 152 -6.98 9.54 3.92
N ILE A 153 -7.99 10.40 4.09
CA ILE A 153 -8.87 10.81 2.99
C ILE A 153 -8.04 11.46 1.87
N TRP A 154 -7.22 12.45 2.20
CA TRP A 154 -6.38 13.13 1.21
C TRP A 154 -5.40 12.16 0.54
N GLY A 155 -4.56 11.44 1.29
CA GLY A 155 -3.61 10.54 0.63
C GLY A 155 -4.29 9.39 -0.11
N SER A 156 -5.52 9.00 0.25
CA SER A 156 -6.29 8.03 -0.54
C SER A 156 -6.75 8.57 -1.90
N THR A 157 -7.01 9.87 -2.03
CA THR A 157 -7.32 10.46 -3.35
C THR A 157 -6.09 10.44 -4.25
N GLU A 158 -4.92 10.83 -3.71
CA GLU A 158 -3.66 10.75 -4.47
C GLU A 158 -3.28 9.30 -4.80
N GLY A 159 -3.50 8.37 -3.86
CA GLY A 159 -3.28 6.94 -4.10
C GLY A 159 -4.20 6.38 -5.19
N GLY A 160 -5.45 6.85 -5.26
CA GLY A 160 -6.38 6.54 -6.33
C GLY A 160 -5.91 7.09 -7.68
N GLU A 161 -5.47 8.35 -7.74
CA GLU A 161 -4.95 8.98 -8.95
C GLU A 161 -3.74 8.21 -9.51
N LEU A 162 -2.80 7.81 -8.63
CA LEU A 162 -1.63 7.00 -9.00
C LEU A 162 -2.03 5.71 -9.74
N VAL A 163 -3.05 5.00 -9.25
CA VAL A 163 -3.45 3.70 -9.82
C VAL A 163 -4.39 3.86 -11.00
N TYR A 164 -5.44 4.66 -10.86
CA TYR A 164 -6.54 4.72 -11.83
C TYR A 164 -6.27 5.67 -13.00
N GLU A 165 -5.57 6.78 -12.76
CA GLU A 165 -5.30 7.77 -13.80
C GLU A 165 -3.90 7.58 -14.40
N LYS A 166 -2.90 7.35 -13.55
CA LYS A 166 -1.50 7.23 -13.99
C LYS A 166 -1.07 5.79 -14.27
N GLY A 167 -1.88 4.78 -13.90
CA GLY A 167 -1.57 3.35 -14.12
C GLY A 167 -0.35 2.84 -13.35
N ILE A 168 0.12 3.59 -12.35
CA ILE A 168 1.33 3.27 -11.59
C ILE A 168 1.06 2.02 -10.74
N GLY A 169 1.96 1.04 -10.87
CA GLY A 169 1.82 -0.27 -10.24
C GLY A 169 1.04 -1.32 -11.06
N VAL A 170 0.36 -0.92 -12.15
CA VAL A 170 -0.28 -1.84 -13.10
C VAL A 170 0.68 -2.20 -14.24
N GLU A 171 1.42 -1.22 -14.75
CA GLU A 171 2.34 -1.41 -15.88
C GLU A 171 3.40 -2.51 -15.66
N PRO A 172 4.09 -2.60 -14.50
CA PRO A 172 5.09 -3.64 -14.27
C PRO A 172 4.47 -5.04 -14.29
N VAL A 173 3.27 -5.18 -13.73
CA VAL A 173 2.51 -6.44 -13.74
C VAL A 173 2.14 -6.80 -15.18
N MET A 174 1.70 -5.82 -15.98
CA MET A 174 1.33 -6.03 -17.38
C MET A 174 2.49 -6.49 -18.25
N LYS A 175 3.70 -5.94 -18.04
CA LYS A 175 4.92 -6.40 -18.72
C LYS A 175 5.23 -7.87 -18.39
N THR A 176 5.08 -8.27 -17.13
CA THR A 176 5.23 -9.67 -16.71
C THR A 176 4.21 -10.59 -17.40
N TRP A 177 2.94 -10.17 -17.49
CA TRP A 177 1.90 -10.95 -18.19
C TRP A 177 2.16 -11.08 -19.69
N GLN A 178 2.58 -10.01 -20.36
CA GLN A 178 2.94 -10.02 -21.78
C GLN A 178 4.10 -10.97 -22.06
N LYS A 179 5.16 -10.94 -21.23
CA LYS A 179 6.31 -11.85 -21.33
C LYS A 179 5.90 -13.33 -21.17
N LYS A 180 4.92 -13.61 -20.30
CA LYS A 180 4.44 -14.98 -20.02
C LYS A 180 3.40 -15.49 -21.03
N SER A 181 2.77 -14.60 -21.80
CA SER A 181 1.67 -14.92 -22.73
C SER A 181 1.93 -14.39 -24.16
N PRO A 182 2.99 -14.86 -24.86
CA PRO A 182 3.33 -14.34 -26.19
C PRO A 182 2.25 -14.56 -27.26
N LEU A 183 1.31 -15.48 -27.04
CA LEU A 183 0.26 -15.84 -28.00
C LEU A 183 -0.82 -14.76 -28.22
N VAL A 184 -0.91 -13.74 -27.35
CA VAL A 184 -1.88 -12.62 -27.50
C VAL A 184 -1.34 -11.49 -28.41
N ASN A 185 -0.03 -11.46 -28.67
CA ASN A 185 0.63 -10.41 -29.47
C ASN A 185 0.84 -10.79 -30.95
N GLN A 186 0.24 -11.88 -31.43
CA GLN A 186 0.20 -12.07 -32.89
C GLN A 186 -0.86 -11.11 -33.45
N PRO A 187 -0.51 -10.21 -34.40
CA PRO A 187 -1.53 -9.49 -35.13
C PRO A 187 -2.42 -10.54 -35.78
N ASN A 188 -3.70 -10.48 -35.45
CA ASN A 188 -4.76 -11.24 -36.07
C ASN A 188 -4.62 -11.11 -37.60
N ASN A 189 -4.03 -12.12 -38.24
CA ASN A 189 -4.02 -12.26 -39.69
C ASN A 189 -5.42 -12.71 -40.19
N ALA A 190 -6.48 -12.13 -39.62
CA ALA A 190 -7.86 -12.32 -40.02
C ALA A 190 -8.15 -11.29 -41.12
N GLY A 191 -7.65 -11.54 -42.33
CA GLY A 191 -7.75 -10.54 -43.40
C GLY A 191 -7.29 -10.95 -44.79
N HIS A 192 -7.25 -12.24 -45.13
CA HIS A 192 -7.31 -12.66 -46.54
C HIS A 192 -8.18 -13.90 -46.67
N ILE A 193 -9.49 -13.66 -46.77
CA ILE A 193 -10.41 -14.62 -47.38
C ILE A 193 -10.40 -14.25 -48.86
N GLU A 194 -9.62 -15.00 -49.63
CA GLU A 194 -9.58 -14.93 -51.09
C GLU A 194 -10.94 -15.42 -51.60
N ASN A 195 -11.77 -14.48 -52.06
CA ASN A 195 -13.03 -14.79 -52.71
C ASN A 195 -12.73 -15.19 -54.16
N ASP A 196 -12.40 -16.46 -54.36
CA ASP A 196 -12.34 -17.05 -55.69
C ASP A 196 -13.76 -17.28 -56.20
N HIS A 197 -14.30 -16.26 -56.86
CA HIS A 197 -15.27 -16.47 -57.92
C HIS A 197 -14.51 -16.89 -59.18
N HIS A 198 -14.63 -18.16 -59.59
CA HIS A 198 -14.87 -18.59 -60.98
C HIS A 198 -15.06 -20.11 -61.06
#